data_AF-A0A938MQM7-F1
#
_entry.id   AF-A0A938MQM7-F1
#
_cell.length_a   1.000
_cell.length_b   1.000
_cell.length_c   1.000
_cell.angle_alpha   90.00
_cell.angle_beta   90.00
_cell.angle_gamma   90.00
#
_symmetry.space_group_name_H-M   'P 1'
#
loop_
_entity.id
_entity.type
_entity.pdbx_description
1 polymer ?
#
loop_
_entity_poly.entity_id
_entity_poly.type
_entity_poly.pdbx_seq_one_letter_code
_entity_poly.pdbx_strand_id
1 'polypeptide(L)'
;MAKTNVDDSISLFPFLSILACVIGILVLMIAAIALGQIGRDVPASKDAAEAERLAEEARARVEKYKVGRAQMQVDRQQLAALRRLVAERKVRANELATARQELADQQDLPDELRRAHEEFAKLQADHERLTKEIEQLETTLDPARKDREAFRAELAKRQTPPQEAQVVILPSGSGRSFKPTFVECASATVVLHDGPQPLRIPTANLAANPEFLARLENVKNTTNGSMVFLIRPDGVNTYNVARDIARQHYVKNGKLAVGGQGEIDLSRFYRKP
;
A
#
# COMPACT_ATOMS: atom_id res chain seq x y z
N MET A 1 2.44 -164.88 83.52
CA MET A 1 3.54 -165.40 82.66
C MET A 1 3.36 -164.76 81.28
N ALA A 2 4.42 -164.11 80.75
CA ALA A 2 4.57 -163.61 79.38
C ALA A 2 3.65 -162.45 78.91
N LYS A 3 4.03 -161.48 78.07
CA LYS A 3 5.28 -160.83 77.60
C LYS A 3 4.79 -159.81 76.52
N THR A 4 5.34 -158.58 76.46
CA THR A 4 5.48 -157.72 75.23
C THR A 4 4.20 -157.23 74.50
N ASN A 5 4.06 -156.01 73.94
CA ASN A 5 4.93 -154.89 73.59
C ASN A 5 4.12 -153.58 73.53
N VAL A 6 4.86 -152.49 73.64
CA VAL A 6 4.50 -151.07 73.62
C VAL A 6 4.41 -150.52 72.18
N ASP A 7 3.56 -149.51 71.98
CA ASP A 7 3.50 -148.47 70.93
C ASP A 7 3.32 -148.82 69.45
N ASP A 8 2.19 -148.38 68.87
CA ASP A 8 2.11 -147.99 67.45
C ASP A 8 1.06 -146.88 67.20
N SER A 9 1.11 -145.80 68.00
CA SER A 9 0.44 -144.55 67.66
C SER A 9 1.33 -143.77 66.68
N ILE A 10 1.12 -143.97 65.37
CA ILE A 10 1.78 -143.19 64.32
C ILE A 10 1.48 -141.71 64.57
N SER A 11 2.51 -140.98 65.02
CA SER A 11 2.41 -139.55 65.30
C SER A 11 2.04 -138.80 64.01
N LEU A 12 0.87 -138.17 64.00
CA LEU A 12 0.38 -137.32 62.91
C LEU A 12 1.09 -135.95 62.83
N PHE A 13 1.91 -135.62 63.85
CA PHE A 13 2.61 -134.34 63.96
C PHE A 13 3.66 -134.07 62.85
N PRO A 14 4.49 -135.04 62.42
CA PRO A 14 5.45 -134.83 61.34
C PRO A 14 4.75 -134.63 59.98
N PHE A 15 3.64 -135.35 59.73
CA PHE A 15 2.90 -135.26 58.48
C PHE A 15 2.24 -133.89 58.30
N LEU A 16 1.64 -133.36 59.38
CA LEU A 16 0.99 -132.06 59.38
C LEU A 16 2.00 -130.91 59.21
N SER A 17 3.21 -131.07 59.75
CA SER A 17 4.30 -130.08 59.59
C SER A 17 4.84 -130.02 58.15
N ILE A 18 4.94 -131.16 57.46
CA ILE A 18 5.34 -131.20 56.05
C ILE A 18 4.23 -130.61 55.15
N LEU A 19 2.97 -130.97 55.41
CA LEU A 19 1.82 -130.45 54.66
C LEU A 19 1.68 -128.92 54.80
N ALA A 20 1.82 -128.39 56.01
CA ALA A 20 1.79 -126.95 56.27
C ALA A 20 2.92 -126.21 55.54
N CYS A 21 4.12 -126.81 55.49
CA CYS A 21 5.26 -126.22 54.80
C CYS A 21 5.04 -126.16 53.28
N VAL A 22 4.51 -127.22 52.67
CA VAL A 22 4.20 -127.28 51.23
C VAL A 22 3.11 -126.27 50.85
N ILE A 23 2.05 -126.17 51.65
CA ILE A 23 0.97 -125.20 51.43
C ILE A 23 1.52 -123.77 51.54
N GLY A 24 2.39 -123.49 52.52
CA GLY A 24 3.01 -122.17 52.69
C GLY A 24 3.84 -121.73 51.48
N ILE A 25 4.66 -122.63 50.93
CA ILE A 25 5.48 -122.34 49.74
C ILE A 25 4.58 -122.09 48.51
N LEU A 26 3.51 -122.87 48.34
CA LEU A 26 2.56 -122.67 47.23
C LEU A 26 1.82 -121.33 47.33
N VAL A 27 1.38 -120.92 48.52
CA VAL A 27 0.72 -119.62 48.73
C VAL A 27 1.67 -118.46 48.41
N LEU A 28 2.93 -118.55 48.84
CA LEU A 28 3.95 -117.54 48.52
C LEU A 28 4.19 -117.45 47.00
N MET A 29 4.24 -118.57 46.30
CA MET A 29 4.43 -118.58 44.85
C MET A 29 3.25 -117.93 44.11
N ILE A 30 2.01 -118.25 44.52
CA ILE A 30 0.80 -117.67 43.92
C ILE A 30 0.73 -116.16 44.19
N ALA A 31 1.04 -115.71 45.40
CA ALA A 31 1.05 -114.28 45.74
C ALA A 31 2.08 -113.51 44.90
N ALA A 32 3.27 -114.08 44.67
CA ALA A 32 4.29 -113.47 43.82
C ALA A 32 3.83 -113.34 42.35
N ILE A 33 3.15 -114.36 41.81
CA ILE A 33 2.61 -114.33 40.45
C ILE A 33 1.48 -113.32 40.33
N ALA A 34 0.54 -113.29 41.28
CA ALA A 34 -0.57 -112.34 41.29
C ALA A 34 -0.09 -110.89 41.42
N LEU A 35 0.90 -110.63 42.28
CA LEU A 35 1.50 -109.30 42.42
C LEU A 35 2.28 -108.90 41.15
N GLY A 36 2.91 -109.86 40.47
CA GLY A 36 3.56 -109.66 39.18
C GLY A 36 2.61 -109.40 38.01
N GLN A 37 1.31 -109.68 38.16
CA GLN A 37 0.27 -109.38 37.17
C GLN A 37 -0.34 -107.98 37.40
N ILE A 38 -0.49 -107.55 38.65
CA ILE A 38 -1.08 -106.23 38.99
C ILE A 38 -0.24 -105.05 38.47
N GLY A 39 1.06 -105.23 38.24
CA GLY A 39 1.93 -104.20 37.66
C GLY A 39 2.01 -104.15 36.13
N ARG A 40 1.36 -105.07 35.40
CA ARG A 40 1.49 -105.19 33.94
C ARG A 40 0.34 -104.59 33.12
N ASP A 41 -0.77 -104.20 33.75
CA ASP A 41 -1.97 -103.72 33.06
C ASP A 41 -2.27 -102.21 33.26
N VAL A 42 -1.25 -101.37 33.37
CA VAL A 42 -1.41 -99.91 33.16
C VAL A 42 -1.01 -99.59 31.71
N PRO A 43 -1.94 -99.26 30.80
CA PRO A 43 -1.59 -98.93 29.42
C PRO A 43 -0.93 -97.55 29.36
N ALA A 44 0.39 -97.53 29.52
CA ALA A 44 1.25 -96.33 29.53
C ALA A 44 1.41 -95.63 28.16
N SER A 45 0.45 -95.76 27.22
CA SER A 45 0.70 -95.44 25.80
C SER A 45 -0.23 -94.42 25.14
N LYS A 46 -1.37 -94.03 25.73
CA LYS A 46 -2.29 -93.05 25.10
C LYS A 46 -2.11 -91.61 25.59
N ASP A 47 -1.96 -91.40 26.90
CA ASP A 47 -1.86 -90.03 27.46
C ASP A 47 -0.51 -89.36 27.20
N ALA A 48 0.58 -90.14 27.14
CA ALA A 48 1.93 -89.61 26.86
C ALA A 48 2.07 -89.10 25.41
N ALA A 49 1.48 -89.82 24.45
CA ALA A 49 1.56 -89.48 23.03
C ALA A 49 0.75 -88.22 22.67
N GLU A 50 -0.39 -87.99 23.34
CA GLU A 50 -1.23 -86.81 23.13
C GLU A 50 -0.62 -85.56 23.77
N ALA A 51 -0.04 -85.71 24.97
CA ALA A 51 0.72 -84.65 25.64
C ALA A 51 1.96 -84.21 24.84
N GLU A 52 2.67 -85.15 24.21
CA GLU A 52 3.85 -84.85 23.39
C GLU A 52 3.47 -84.09 22.10
N ARG A 53 2.36 -84.45 21.44
CA ARG A 53 1.83 -83.73 20.27
C ARG A 53 1.40 -82.30 20.60
N LEU A 54 0.67 -82.10 21.70
CA LEU A 54 0.28 -80.77 22.18
C LEU A 54 1.50 -79.90 22.53
N ALA A 55 2.53 -80.49 23.12
CA ALA A 55 3.78 -79.81 23.41
C ALA A 55 4.54 -79.43 22.13
N GLU A 56 4.54 -80.30 21.11
CA GLU A 56 5.17 -80.04 19.81
C GLU A 56 4.44 -78.93 19.03
N GLU A 57 3.11 -78.94 19.02
CA GLU A 57 2.29 -77.88 18.42
C GLU A 57 2.47 -76.54 19.14
N ALA A 58 2.53 -76.55 20.48
CA ALA A 58 2.80 -75.36 21.26
C ALA A 58 4.20 -74.78 20.97
N ARG A 59 5.23 -75.64 20.83
CA ARG A 59 6.58 -75.24 20.42
C ARG A 59 6.60 -74.66 19.01
N ALA A 60 5.95 -75.32 18.05
CA ALA A 60 5.85 -74.85 16.66
C ALA A 60 5.15 -73.48 16.57
N ARG A 61 4.12 -73.26 17.40
CA ARG A 61 3.41 -71.97 17.49
C ARG A 61 4.31 -70.88 18.09
N VAL A 62 5.04 -71.18 19.16
CA VAL A 62 6.01 -70.24 19.76
C VAL A 62 7.11 -69.86 18.77
N GLU A 63 7.65 -70.82 18.01
CA GLU A 63 8.66 -70.52 16.98
C GLU A 63 8.11 -69.63 15.86
N LYS A 64 6.87 -69.89 15.38
CA LYS A 64 6.20 -68.99 14.42
C LYS A 64 6.05 -67.57 14.96
N TYR A 65 5.67 -67.40 16.24
CA TYR A 65 5.57 -66.08 16.87
C TYR A 65 6.94 -65.40 17.06
N LYS A 66 7.99 -66.16 17.40
CA LYS A 66 9.35 -65.63 17.50
C LYS A 66 9.85 -65.11 16.14
N VAL A 67 9.66 -65.89 15.07
CA VAL A 67 10.04 -65.50 13.70
C VAL A 67 9.24 -64.28 13.26
N GLY A 68 7.91 -64.27 13.46
CA GLY A 68 7.07 -63.12 13.11
C GLY A 68 7.45 -61.85 13.89
N ARG A 69 7.81 -61.98 15.17
CA ARG A 69 8.27 -60.85 15.99
C ARG A 69 9.64 -60.34 15.53
N ALA A 70 10.56 -61.23 15.18
CA ALA A 70 11.87 -60.86 14.63
C ALA A 70 11.71 -60.12 13.29
N GLN A 71 10.83 -60.62 12.41
CA GLN A 71 10.53 -59.95 11.14
C GLN A 71 9.94 -58.56 11.36
N MET A 72 8.97 -58.42 12.27
CA MET A 72 8.36 -57.13 12.59
C MET A 72 9.39 -56.12 13.14
N GLN A 73 10.41 -56.60 13.85
CA GLN A 73 11.50 -55.75 14.33
C GLN A 73 12.40 -55.28 13.18
N VAL A 74 12.71 -56.16 12.21
CA VAL A 74 13.47 -55.81 11.00
C VAL A 74 12.68 -54.82 10.14
N ASP A 75 11.40 -55.07 9.89
CA ASP A 75 10.53 -54.20 9.10
C ASP A 75 10.41 -52.81 9.75
N ARG A 76 10.35 -52.74 11.09
CA ARG A 76 10.33 -51.48 11.82
C ARG A 76 11.64 -50.69 11.66
N GLN A 77 12.79 -51.39 11.64
CA GLN A 77 14.08 -50.76 11.38
C GLN A 77 14.17 -50.26 9.93
N GLN A 78 13.70 -51.05 8.96
CA GLN A 78 13.66 -50.67 7.55
C GLN A 78 12.74 -49.46 7.33
N LEU A 79 11.57 -49.41 7.96
CA LEU A 79 10.66 -48.26 7.90
C LEU A 79 11.28 -47.01 8.50
N ALA A 80 12.03 -47.14 9.60
CA ALA A 80 12.74 -46.01 10.20
C ALA A 80 13.85 -45.49 9.26
N ALA A 81 14.61 -46.39 8.63
CA ALA A 81 15.63 -46.04 7.64
C ALA A 81 15.01 -45.35 6.41
N LEU A 82 13.91 -45.90 5.89
CA LEU A 82 13.20 -45.34 4.74
C LEU A 82 12.63 -43.95 5.04
N ARG A 83 12.07 -43.75 6.24
CA ARG A 83 11.60 -42.43 6.69
C ARG A 83 12.72 -41.39 6.76
N ARG A 84 13.91 -41.78 7.21
CA ARG A 84 15.09 -40.89 7.21
C ARG A 84 15.49 -40.51 5.78
N LEU A 85 15.57 -41.48 4.88
CA LEU A 85 15.88 -41.21 3.46
C LEU A 85 14.86 -40.28 2.80
N VAL A 86 13.57 -40.45 3.10
CA VAL A 86 12.52 -39.54 2.59
C VAL A 86 12.67 -38.13 3.16
N ALA A 87 13.00 -38.00 4.45
CA ALA A 87 13.24 -36.71 5.08
C ALA A 87 14.46 -36.00 4.45
N GLU A 88 15.56 -36.71 4.27
CA GLU A 88 16.76 -36.20 3.60
C GLU A 88 16.48 -35.77 2.15
N ARG A 89 15.70 -36.55 1.40
CA ARG A 89 15.29 -36.18 0.04
C ARG A 89 14.42 -34.92 0.01
N LYS A 90 13.52 -34.75 0.99
CA LYS A 90 12.70 -33.53 1.09
C LYS A 90 13.56 -32.30 1.37
N VAL A 91 14.52 -32.41 2.29
CA VAL A 91 15.46 -31.31 2.57
C VAL A 91 16.26 -30.96 1.32
N ARG A 92 16.86 -31.95 0.65
CA ARG A 92 17.60 -31.73 -0.60
C ARG A 92 16.72 -31.16 -1.73
N ALA A 93 15.46 -31.58 -1.83
CA ALA A 93 14.54 -31.03 -2.81
C ALA A 93 14.23 -29.55 -2.54
N ASN A 94 14.07 -29.17 -1.26
CA ASN A 94 13.89 -27.78 -0.88
C ASN A 94 15.15 -26.94 -1.17
N GLU A 95 16.34 -27.46 -0.84
CA GLU A 95 17.62 -26.80 -1.16
C GLU A 95 17.81 -26.60 -2.67
N LEU A 96 17.42 -27.58 -3.48
CA LEU A 96 17.44 -27.45 -4.94
C LEU A 96 16.40 -26.45 -5.45
N ALA A 97 15.24 -26.35 -4.80
CA ALA A 97 14.23 -25.36 -5.15
C ALA A 97 14.71 -23.94 -4.85
N THR A 98 15.31 -23.70 -3.68
CA THR A 98 15.90 -22.41 -3.33
C THR A 98 17.06 -22.05 -4.25
N ALA A 99 17.99 -22.98 -4.51
CA ALA A 99 19.10 -22.73 -5.42
C ALA A 99 18.66 -22.44 -6.86
N ARG A 100 17.56 -23.07 -7.33
CA ARG A 100 16.98 -22.77 -8.65
C ARG A 100 16.33 -21.40 -8.68
N GLN A 101 15.68 -20.98 -7.60
CA GLN A 101 15.08 -19.66 -7.49
C GLN A 101 16.18 -18.58 -7.49
N GLU A 102 17.25 -18.77 -6.72
CA GLU A 102 18.41 -17.87 -6.72
C GLU A 102 19.07 -17.75 -8.11
N LEU A 103 19.16 -18.87 -8.86
CA LEU A 103 19.65 -18.84 -10.24
C LEU A 103 18.70 -18.09 -11.19
N ALA A 104 17.39 -18.20 -10.99
CA ALA A 104 16.40 -17.47 -11.80
C ALA A 104 16.46 -15.97 -11.52
N ASP A 105 16.56 -15.57 -10.25
CA ASP A 105 16.74 -14.17 -9.84
C ASP A 105 18.04 -13.57 -10.44
N GLN A 106 19.10 -14.38 -10.56
CA GLN A 106 20.34 -13.98 -11.25
C GLN A 106 20.20 -13.87 -12.78
N GLN A 107 19.27 -14.60 -13.40
CA GLN A 107 19.01 -14.53 -14.84
C GLN A 107 18.08 -13.37 -15.23
N ASP A 108 17.23 -12.91 -14.33
CA ASP A 108 16.41 -11.71 -14.52
C ASP A 108 17.23 -10.41 -14.35
N LEU A 109 18.31 -10.46 -13.56
CA LEU A 109 19.25 -9.36 -13.37
C LEU A 109 19.83 -8.79 -14.69
N PRO A 110 20.21 -9.61 -15.70
CA PRO A 110 20.53 -9.15 -17.06
C PRO A 110 19.44 -8.30 -17.73
N ASP A 111 18.16 -8.66 -17.58
CA ASP A 111 17.06 -7.95 -18.22
C ASP A 111 16.73 -6.64 -17.49
N GLU A 112 16.78 -6.63 -16.16
CA GLU A 112 16.70 -5.39 -15.37
C GLU A 112 17.86 -4.44 -15.70
N LEU A 113 19.08 -4.98 -15.78
CA LEU A 113 20.27 -4.20 -16.14
C LEU A 113 20.18 -3.68 -17.58
N ARG A 114 19.64 -4.45 -18.52
CA ARG A 114 19.40 -4.00 -19.90
C ARG A 114 18.38 -2.87 -19.96
N ARG A 115 17.25 -2.98 -19.23
CA ARG A 115 16.25 -1.91 -19.14
C ARG A 115 16.84 -0.65 -18.51
N ALA A 116 17.62 -0.80 -17.44
CA ALA A 116 18.29 0.33 -16.80
C ALA A 116 19.27 1.03 -17.75
N HIS A 117 20.02 0.28 -18.57
CA HIS A 117 20.87 0.87 -19.61
C HIS A 117 20.07 1.59 -20.69
N GLU A 118 18.96 1.03 -21.15
CA GLU A 118 18.07 1.67 -22.13
C GLU A 118 17.45 2.98 -21.58
N GLU A 119 17.04 2.99 -20.31
CA GLU A 119 16.55 4.19 -19.64
C GLU A 119 17.64 5.25 -19.47
N PHE A 120 18.84 4.83 -19.05
CA PHE A 120 19.97 5.72 -18.91
C PHE A 120 20.38 6.36 -20.24
N ALA A 121 20.38 5.59 -21.33
CA ALA A 121 20.65 6.10 -22.68
C ALA A 121 19.61 7.13 -23.14
N LYS A 122 18.32 6.90 -22.85
CA LYS A 122 17.25 7.89 -23.12
C LYS A 122 17.46 9.17 -22.32
N LEU A 123 17.78 9.04 -21.04
CA LEU A 123 18.01 10.18 -20.16
C LEU A 123 19.23 11.02 -20.62
N GLN A 124 20.29 10.36 -21.08
CA GLN A 124 21.44 11.04 -21.67
C GLN A 124 21.07 11.80 -22.95
N ALA A 125 20.29 11.19 -23.84
CA ALA A 125 19.84 11.85 -25.07
C ALA A 125 18.95 13.07 -24.79
N ASP A 126 18.06 12.97 -23.80
CA ASP A 126 17.24 14.10 -23.34
C ASP A 126 18.10 15.21 -22.72
N HIS A 127 19.12 14.87 -21.93
CA HIS A 127 20.05 15.83 -21.36
C HIS A 127 20.82 16.60 -22.44
N GLU A 128 21.33 15.91 -23.45
CA GLU A 128 22.00 16.54 -24.60
C GLU A 128 21.05 17.46 -25.39
N ARG A 129 19.80 17.04 -25.60
CA ARG A 129 18.78 17.87 -26.26
C ARG A 129 18.50 19.14 -25.47
N LEU A 130 18.25 19.02 -24.17
CA LEU A 130 17.96 20.15 -23.29
C LEU A 130 19.16 21.10 -23.20
N THR A 131 20.38 20.58 -23.18
CA THR A 131 21.59 21.41 -23.17
C THR A 131 21.69 22.26 -24.44
N LYS A 132 21.43 21.67 -25.62
CA LYS A 132 21.39 22.42 -26.88
C LYS A 132 20.27 23.46 -26.92
N GLU A 133 19.11 23.14 -26.34
CA GLU A 133 17.99 24.07 -26.25
C GLU A 133 18.32 25.26 -25.34
N ILE A 134 19.02 25.03 -24.22
CA ILE A 134 19.54 26.09 -23.35
C ILE A 134 20.51 26.99 -24.11
N GLU A 135 21.48 26.43 -24.85
CA GLU A 135 22.42 27.23 -25.65
C GLU A 135 21.71 28.09 -26.72
N GLN A 136 20.68 27.53 -27.38
CA GLN A 136 19.86 28.27 -28.35
C GLN A 136 19.05 29.39 -27.69
N LEU A 137 18.51 29.15 -26.49
CA LEU A 137 17.79 30.16 -25.73
C LEU A 137 18.73 31.26 -25.24
N GLU A 138 19.93 30.92 -24.76
CA GLU A 138 20.93 31.90 -24.33
C GLU A 138 21.36 32.81 -25.48
N THR A 139 21.64 32.24 -26.66
CA THR A 139 21.95 33.02 -27.87
C THR A 139 20.80 33.92 -28.32
N THR A 140 19.55 33.51 -28.09
CA THR A 140 18.35 34.33 -28.38
C THR A 140 18.11 35.40 -27.32
N LEU A 141 18.45 35.13 -26.05
CA LEU A 141 18.23 36.02 -24.92
C LEU A 141 19.28 37.15 -24.85
N ASP A 142 20.50 36.91 -25.32
CA ASP A 142 21.58 37.90 -25.32
C ASP A 142 21.25 39.20 -26.09
N PRO A 143 20.75 39.18 -27.34
CA PRO A 143 20.34 40.40 -28.01
C PRO A 143 19.18 41.08 -27.29
N ALA A 144 18.19 40.33 -26.81
CA ALA A 144 17.07 40.89 -26.05
C ALA A 144 17.51 41.55 -24.72
N ARG A 145 18.55 41.01 -24.06
CA ARG A 145 19.17 41.62 -22.88
C ARG A 145 19.88 42.92 -23.23
N LYS A 146 20.67 42.93 -24.30
CA LYS A 146 21.34 44.15 -24.81
C LYS A 146 20.34 45.22 -25.21
N ASP A 147 19.25 44.85 -25.89
CA ASP A 147 18.18 45.78 -26.27
C ASP A 147 17.49 46.36 -25.03
N ARG A 148 17.20 45.54 -24.02
CA ARG A 148 16.65 46.01 -22.75
C ARG A 148 17.58 47.00 -22.05
N GLU A 149 18.89 46.74 -22.03
CA GLU A 149 19.88 47.66 -21.46
C GLU A 149 19.97 48.96 -22.26
N ALA A 150 19.95 48.87 -23.59
CA ALA A 150 19.95 50.04 -24.49
C ALA A 150 18.70 50.91 -24.28
N PHE A 151 17.50 50.31 -24.27
CA PHE A 151 16.26 51.02 -23.97
C PHE A 151 16.25 51.60 -22.57
N ARG A 152 16.79 50.88 -21.58
CA ARG A 152 16.88 51.38 -20.20
C ARG A 152 17.85 52.54 -20.07
N ALA A 153 18.98 52.51 -20.78
CA ALA A 153 19.92 53.62 -20.87
C ALA A 153 19.32 54.82 -21.61
N GLU A 154 18.51 54.58 -22.64
CA GLU A 154 17.76 55.63 -23.34
C GLU A 154 16.70 56.28 -22.44
N LEU A 155 15.94 55.46 -21.69
CA LEU A 155 15.01 55.95 -20.66
C LEU A 155 15.73 56.70 -19.54
N ALA A 156 16.91 56.24 -19.13
CA ALA A 156 17.72 56.92 -18.12
C ALA A 156 18.36 58.21 -18.62
N LYS A 157 18.60 58.36 -19.94
CA LYS A 157 18.98 59.63 -20.57
C LYS A 157 17.80 60.59 -20.68
N ARG A 158 16.59 60.07 -20.80
CA ARG A 158 15.32 60.81 -20.65
C ARG A 158 15.05 61.06 -19.15
N GLN A 159 15.94 61.78 -18.46
CA GLN A 159 15.76 62.18 -17.04
C GLN A 159 14.68 63.24 -16.83
N THR A 160 14.00 63.66 -17.89
CA THR A 160 12.71 64.32 -17.76
C THR A 160 11.63 63.28 -18.07
N PRO A 161 10.65 63.03 -17.16
CA PRO A 161 9.40 62.46 -17.63
C PRO A 161 8.99 63.29 -18.84
N PRO A 162 8.54 62.69 -19.96
CA PRO A 162 8.02 63.49 -21.07
C PRO A 162 7.03 64.45 -20.42
N GLN A 163 7.34 65.76 -20.47
CA GLN A 163 6.56 66.79 -19.80
C GLN A 163 5.12 66.47 -20.17
N GLU A 164 4.34 65.96 -19.19
CA GLU A 164 3.05 65.35 -19.50
C GLU A 164 2.35 66.36 -20.38
N ALA A 165 1.96 65.97 -21.59
CA ALA A 165 1.43 66.92 -22.55
C ALA A 165 0.24 67.59 -21.88
N GLN A 166 0.46 68.80 -21.35
CA GLN A 166 -0.52 69.45 -20.50
C GLN A 166 -1.66 69.82 -21.40
N VAL A 167 -2.80 69.19 -21.19
CA VAL A 167 -3.96 69.43 -22.02
C VAL A 167 -4.66 70.63 -21.41
N VAL A 168 -4.25 71.82 -21.85
CA VAL A 168 -4.85 73.07 -21.43
C VAL A 168 -6.21 73.19 -22.10
N ILE A 169 -7.27 73.22 -21.29
CA ILE A 169 -8.61 73.41 -21.82
C ILE A 169 -8.85 74.91 -22.00
N LEU A 170 -9.05 75.33 -23.25
CA LEU A 170 -9.34 76.72 -23.58
C LEU A 170 -10.86 76.98 -23.56
N PRO A 171 -11.33 78.07 -22.92
CA PRO A 171 -12.72 78.49 -23.05
C PRO A 171 -12.97 78.95 -24.48
N SER A 172 -13.79 78.21 -25.24
CA SER A 172 -14.21 78.57 -26.58
C SER A 172 -15.72 78.81 -26.63
N GLY A 173 -16.14 79.89 -27.32
CA GLY A 173 -17.54 80.25 -27.54
C GLY A 173 -18.07 81.42 -26.70
N SER A 174 -19.26 81.90 -27.07
CA SER A 174 -19.99 83.03 -26.47
C SER A 174 -20.79 82.67 -25.20
N GLY A 175 -20.71 81.42 -24.72
CA GLY A 175 -21.47 80.88 -23.59
C GLY A 175 -20.96 81.29 -22.20
N ARG A 176 -20.75 82.59 -21.95
CA ARG A 176 -20.20 83.11 -20.68
C ARG A 176 -21.18 83.10 -19.49
N SER A 177 -22.38 82.55 -19.64
CA SER A 177 -23.44 82.67 -18.63
C SER A 177 -23.62 81.44 -17.73
N PHE A 178 -22.86 80.35 -17.94
CA PHE A 178 -22.98 79.13 -17.14
C PHE A 178 -21.70 78.79 -16.37
N LYS A 179 -21.85 78.09 -15.24
CA LYS A 179 -20.78 77.69 -14.31
C LYS A 179 -20.46 76.20 -14.52
N PRO A 180 -19.38 75.87 -15.25
CA PRO A 180 -18.99 74.48 -15.49
C PRO A 180 -18.34 73.86 -14.26
N THR A 181 -18.70 72.60 -13.97
CA THR A 181 -17.94 71.71 -13.10
C THR A 181 -17.34 70.60 -13.95
N PHE A 182 -16.02 70.51 -13.99
CA PHE A 182 -15.30 69.58 -14.85
C PHE A 182 -15.11 68.22 -14.20
N VAL A 183 -15.41 67.18 -14.96
CA VAL A 183 -15.31 65.78 -14.54
C VAL A 183 -14.61 65.00 -15.65
N GLU A 184 -13.46 64.42 -15.35
CA GLU A 184 -12.69 63.63 -16.31
C GLU A 184 -13.16 62.17 -16.31
N CYS A 185 -13.27 61.59 -17.51
CA CYS A 185 -13.62 60.20 -17.75
C CYS A 185 -12.42 59.52 -18.42
N ALA A 186 -11.77 58.62 -17.70
CA ALA A 186 -10.70 57.74 -18.17
C ALA A 186 -11.19 56.28 -18.23
N SER A 187 -10.35 55.33 -18.67
CA SER A 187 -10.71 53.91 -18.93
C SER A 187 -11.78 53.33 -17.99
N ALA A 188 -11.50 53.32 -16.68
CA ALA A 188 -12.41 52.78 -15.66
C ALA A 188 -12.54 53.67 -14.42
N THR A 189 -12.21 54.97 -14.57
CA THR A 189 -12.24 55.92 -13.47
C THR A 189 -12.80 57.27 -13.91
N VAL A 190 -13.54 57.89 -12.99
CA VAL A 190 -13.94 59.28 -13.05
C VAL A 190 -13.01 60.09 -12.14
N VAL A 191 -12.52 61.23 -12.62
CA VAL A 191 -11.68 62.14 -11.82
C VAL A 191 -12.39 63.47 -11.63
N LEU A 192 -12.56 63.87 -10.38
CA LEU A 192 -13.14 65.16 -10.00
C LEU A 192 -12.02 66.18 -9.78
N HIS A 193 -12.10 67.32 -10.46
CA HIS A 193 -11.07 68.38 -10.47
C HIS A 193 -11.45 69.62 -9.65
N ASP A 194 -12.30 69.46 -8.64
CA ASP A 194 -12.90 70.57 -7.87
C ASP A 194 -12.26 70.82 -6.50
N GLY A 195 -11.34 69.94 -6.06
CA GLY A 195 -10.56 70.08 -4.83
C GLY A 195 -9.09 70.44 -5.06
N PRO A 196 -8.30 70.63 -3.97
CA PRO A 196 -6.85 70.88 -4.05
C PRO A 196 -6.07 69.71 -4.65
N GLN A 197 -6.66 68.50 -4.65
CA GLN A 197 -6.15 67.33 -5.35
C GLN A 197 -7.29 66.66 -6.12
N PRO A 198 -7.03 66.13 -7.34
CA PRO A 198 -8.04 65.42 -8.10
C PRO A 198 -8.49 64.13 -7.41
N LEU A 199 -9.79 63.96 -7.18
CA LEU A 199 -10.35 62.76 -6.56
C LEU A 199 -10.69 61.73 -7.64
N ARG A 200 -10.05 60.55 -7.59
CA ARG A 200 -10.31 59.44 -8.51
C ARG A 200 -11.33 58.46 -7.94
N ILE A 201 -12.39 58.20 -8.70
CA ILE A 201 -13.50 57.32 -8.33
C ILE A 201 -13.62 56.21 -9.39
N PRO A 202 -13.55 54.92 -9.02
CA PRO A 202 -13.81 53.82 -9.95
C PRO A 202 -15.24 53.90 -10.52
N THR A 203 -15.40 53.69 -11.82
CA THR A 203 -16.70 53.76 -12.51
C THR A 203 -17.74 52.82 -11.88
N ALA A 204 -17.30 51.63 -11.41
CA ALA A 204 -18.17 50.66 -10.75
C ALA A 204 -18.84 51.19 -9.48
N ASN A 205 -18.19 52.12 -8.78
CA ASN A 205 -18.67 52.68 -7.51
C ASN A 205 -19.36 54.04 -7.69
N LEU A 206 -19.42 54.56 -8.92
CA LEU A 206 -19.79 55.94 -9.19
C LEU A 206 -21.21 56.29 -8.74
N ALA A 207 -22.18 55.39 -8.95
CA ALA A 207 -23.58 55.61 -8.59
C ALA A 207 -23.82 55.67 -7.07
N ALA A 208 -23.00 54.98 -6.28
CA ALA A 208 -23.11 54.92 -4.82
C ALA A 208 -22.10 55.85 -4.11
N ASN A 209 -21.26 56.57 -4.86
CA ASN A 209 -20.20 57.38 -4.28
C ASN A 209 -20.76 58.71 -3.73
N PRO A 210 -20.64 58.98 -2.41
CA PRO A 210 -21.24 60.15 -1.80
C PRO A 210 -20.64 61.47 -2.30
N GLU A 211 -19.33 61.51 -2.62
CA GLU A 211 -18.69 62.70 -3.17
C GLU A 211 -19.26 63.05 -4.54
N PHE A 212 -19.39 62.05 -5.43
CA PHE A 212 -19.95 62.27 -6.75
C PHE A 212 -21.41 62.75 -6.70
N LEU A 213 -22.23 62.12 -5.84
CA LEU A 213 -23.63 62.52 -5.64
C LEU A 213 -23.74 63.93 -5.05
N ALA A 214 -22.90 64.27 -4.07
CA ALA A 214 -22.84 65.63 -3.52
C ALA A 214 -22.46 66.66 -4.59
N ARG A 215 -21.56 66.31 -5.52
CA ARG A 215 -21.21 67.20 -6.66
C ARG A 215 -22.38 67.40 -7.60
N LEU A 216 -23.14 66.35 -7.91
CA LEU A 216 -24.34 66.47 -8.74
C LEU A 216 -25.36 67.43 -8.11
N GLU A 217 -25.63 67.30 -6.81
CA GLU A 217 -26.52 68.21 -6.09
C GLU A 217 -25.98 69.65 -6.03
N ASN A 218 -24.68 69.83 -5.82
CA ASN A 218 -24.06 71.16 -5.86
C ASN A 218 -24.21 71.85 -7.23
N VAL A 219 -23.99 71.11 -8.33
CA VAL A 219 -24.17 71.63 -9.69
C VAL A 219 -25.63 71.99 -9.94
N LYS A 220 -26.57 71.15 -9.51
CA LYS A 220 -28.01 71.37 -9.63
C LYS A 220 -28.49 72.62 -8.88
N ASN A 221 -27.97 72.84 -7.68
CA ASN A 221 -28.32 73.99 -6.83
C ASN A 221 -27.58 75.28 -7.23
N THR A 222 -26.59 75.20 -8.12
CA THR A 222 -25.88 76.37 -8.62
C THR A 222 -26.66 77.02 -9.77
N THR A 223 -26.95 78.32 -9.66
CA THR A 223 -27.58 79.07 -10.76
C THR A 223 -26.71 79.01 -12.02
N ASN A 224 -27.30 78.52 -13.12
CA ASN A 224 -26.61 78.19 -14.36
C ASN A 224 -25.44 77.19 -14.20
N GLY A 225 -25.51 76.27 -13.23
CA GLY A 225 -24.57 75.16 -13.10
C GLY A 225 -24.70 74.15 -14.24
N SER A 226 -23.57 73.62 -14.72
CA SER A 226 -23.54 72.51 -15.69
C SER A 226 -22.34 71.62 -15.45
N MET A 227 -22.50 70.31 -15.59
CA MET A 227 -21.40 69.35 -15.50
C MET A 227 -20.78 69.12 -16.89
N VAL A 228 -19.47 69.33 -17.02
CA VAL A 228 -18.75 69.12 -18.28
C VAL A 228 -17.86 67.90 -18.16
N PHE A 229 -18.18 66.88 -18.96
CA PHE A 229 -17.40 65.64 -19.00
C PHE A 229 -16.22 65.77 -19.97
N LEU A 230 -15.02 65.60 -19.44
CA LEU A 230 -13.76 65.58 -20.18
C LEU A 230 -13.44 64.13 -20.55
N ILE A 231 -13.60 63.78 -21.82
CA ILE A 231 -13.53 62.38 -22.28
C ILE A 231 -12.16 62.09 -22.87
N ARG A 232 -11.38 61.22 -22.22
CA ARG A 232 -10.13 60.69 -22.78
C ARG A 232 -10.41 59.65 -23.88
N PRO A 233 -9.43 59.33 -24.75
CA PRO A 233 -9.63 58.37 -25.84
C PRO A 233 -10.18 57.01 -25.40
N ASP A 234 -9.81 56.56 -24.20
CA ASP A 234 -10.19 55.30 -23.56
C ASP A 234 -11.42 55.44 -22.62
N GLY A 235 -11.92 56.65 -22.38
CA GLY A 235 -12.92 56.95 -21.35
C GLY A 235 -14.39 56.96 -21.81
N VAL A 236 -14.69 56.53 -23.03
CA VAL A 236 -16.05 56.62 -23.62
C VAL A 236 -17.09 55.84 -22.81
N ASN A 237 -16.73 54.65 -22.33
CA ASN A 237 -17.65 53.82 -21.52
C ASN A 237 -17.93 54.47 -20.16
N THR A 238 -16.90 54.96 -19.49
CA THR A 238 -17.03 55.71 -18.23
C THR A 238 -17.89 56.96 -18.40
N TYR A 239 -17.74 57.69 -19.50
CA TYR A 239 -18.57 58.85 -19.82
C TYR A 239 -20.05 58.48 -19.93
N ASN A 240 -20.39 57.38 -20.62
CA ASN A 240 -21.80 56.98 -20.77
C ASN A 240 -22.44 56.71 -19.41
N VAL A 241 -21.75 55.97 -18.52
CA VAL A 241 -22.22 55.70 -17.16
C VAL A 241 -22.40 56.99 -16.36
N ALA A 242 -21.37 57.85 -16.33
CA ALA A 242 -21.40 59.10 -15.58
C ALA A 242 -22.49 60.07 -16.09
N ARG A 243 -22.68 60.14 -17.41
CA ARG A 243 -23.73 60.93 -18.06
C ARG A 243 -25.11 60.44 -17.67
N ASP A 244 -25.33 59.13 -17.68
CA ASP A 244 -26.64 58.54 -17.39
C ASP A 244 -27.03 58.78 -15.93
N ILE A 245 -26.07 58.66 -14.99
CA ILE A 245 -26.27 59.06 -13.58
C ILE A 245 -26.58 60.56 -13.49
N ALA A 246 -25.80 61.43 -14.12
CA ALA A 246 -26.05 62.88 -14.07
C ALA A 246 -27.44 63.26 -14.61
N ARG A 247 -27.92 62.59 -15.66
CA ARG A 247 -29.27 62.76 -16.22
C ARG A 247 -30.36 62.31 -15.25
N GLN A 248 -30.17 61.18 -14.57
CA GLN A 248 -31.10 60.68 -13.54
C GLN A 248 -31.24 61.68 -12.38
N HIS A 249 -30.16 62.39 -12.04
CA HIS A 249 -30.16 63.45 -11.03
C HIS A 249 -30.61 64.83 -11.54
N TYR A 250 -31.13 64.91 -12.78
CA TYR A 250 -31.59 66.15 -13.43
C TYR A 250 -30.50 67.24 -13.55
N VAL A 251 -29.23 66.84 -13.67
CA VAL A 251 -28.09 67.76 -13.83
C VAL A 251 -27.86 68.05 -15.31
N LYS A 252 -27.84 69.35 -15.67
CA LYS A 252 -27.43 69.79 -17.01
C LYS A 252 -25.99 69.38 -17.26
N ASN A 253 -25.73 68.76 -18.42
CA ASN A 253 -24.39 68.28 -18.75
C ASN A 253 -23.97 68.54 -20.21
N GLY A 254 -22.66 68.58 -20.42
CA GLY A 254 -22.00 68.68 -21.72
C GLY A 254 -20.81 67.73 -21.80
N LYS A 255 -20.21 67.61 -22.99
CA LYS A 255 -19.02 66.78 -23.23
C LYS A 255 -17.94 67.56 -23.98
N LEU A 256 -16.70 67.26 -23.66
CA LEU A 256 -15.52 67.76 -24.36
C LEU A 256 -14.52 66.62 -24.51
N ALA A 257 -14.11 66.34 -25.75
CA ALA A 257 -13.07 65.35 -26.01
C ALA A 257 -11.70 65.96 -25.67
N VAL A 258 -10.89 65.21 -24.92
CA VAL A 258 -9.55 65.62 -24.51
C VAL A 258 -8.54 64.73 -25.22
N GLY A 259 -7.58 65.34 -25.90
CA GLY A 259 -6.52 64.63 -26.61
C GLY A 259 -5.41 64.18 -25.66
N GLY A 260 -5.03 62.92 -25.71
CA GLY A 260 -3.89 62.38 -24.95
C GLY A 260 -4.19 62.01 -23.50
N GLN A 261 -3.12 61.62 -22.79
CA GLN A 261 -3.16 61.08 -21.42
C GLN A 261 -2.47 61.99 -20.39
N GLY A 262 -2.07 63.21 -20.79
CA GLY A 262 -1.38 64.13 -19.89
C GLY A 262 -2.32 64.81 -18.87
N GLU A 263 -1.73 65.48 -17.89
CA GLU A 263 -2.42 66.29 -16.88
C GLU A 263 -3.35 67.33 -17.52
N ILE A 264 -4.55 67.46 -16.95
CA ILE A 264 -5.54 68.45 -17.40
C ILE A 264 -5.31 69.75 -16.64
N ASP A 265 -5.02 70.83 -17.37
CA ASP A 265 -4.94 72.16 -16.80
C ASP A 265 -6.25 72.94 -17.04
N LEU A 266 -6.97 73.21 -15.95
CA LEU A 266 -8.22 73.99 -15.94
C LEU A 266 -8.02 75.44 -15.48
N SER A 267 -6.78 75.87 -15.22
CA SER A 267 -6.46 77.19 -14.67
C SER A 267 -7.06 78.35 -15.50
N ARG A 268 -7.15 78.17 -16.82
CA ARG A 268 -7.72 79.14 -17.76
C ARG A 268 -9.23 79.34 -17.62
N PHE A 269 -9.96 78.42 -16.98
CA PHE A 269 -11.40 78.56 -16.70
C PHE A 269 -11.70 79.26 -15.36
N TYR A 270 -10.82 79.12 -14.37
CA TYR A 270 -11.03 79.68 -13.04
C TYR A 270 -10.35 81.03 -12.81
N ARG A 271 -9.47 81.45 -13.73
CA ARG A 271 -8.87 82.79 -13.70
C ARG A 271 -9.96 83.82 -14.03
N LYS A 272 -10.40 84.58 -13.03
CA LYS A 272 -11.13 85.83 -13.26
C LYS A 272 -10.23 86.75 -14.11
N PRO A 273 -10.78 87.43 -15.14
CA PRO A 273 -10.03 88.43 -15.88
C PRO A 273 -9.51 89.54 -14.96
#